data_AF-A0A6G2JFZ3-F1
#
_entry.id   AF-A0A6G2JFZ3-F1
#
_cell.length_a   1.000
_cell.length_b   1.000
_cell.length_c   1.000
_cell.angle_alpha   90.00
_cell.angle_beta   90.00
_cell.angle_gamma   90.00
#
_symmetry.space_group_name_H-M   'P 1'
#
loop_
_entity.id
_entity.type
_entity.pdbx_description
1 polymer ?
#
loop_
_entity_poly.entity_id
_entity_poly.type
_entity_poly.pdbx_seq_one_letter_code
_entity_poly.pdbx_strand_id
1 'polypeptide(L)'
;MSDSTDTDDVQPREVELMHPPDEHLYRQVVNAEFLDDNRPTYQAFMPHSESDELSVDRGAVLTAQAAYQNFLDNGGSSVGAWPVSVDDVHQAGLRAFDDSAKPGRHDGHAYISFNANPQETNNARKNWRKQRAGDLAHRASKHGPAYLPESSRSAGLVALPLPLDEPNSESL
;
A
#
# COMPACT_ATOMS: atom_id res chain seq x y z
N MET A 1 -22.23 -32.88 -35.14
CA MET A 1 -23.08 -32.35 -34.06
C MET A 1 -22.93 -33.34 -32.93
N SER A 2 -22.20 -33.06 -31.85
CA SER A 2 -22.29 -31.86 -31.04
C SER A 2 -20.92 -31.36 -30.61
N ASP A 3 -20.82 -30.04 -30.64
CA ASP A 3 -19.81 -29.19 -30.03
C ASP A 3 -19.94 -29.33 -28.50
N SER A 4 -18.87 -29.75 -27.83
CA SER A 4 -18.77 -29.72 -26.38
C SER A 4 -17.76 -28.64 -26.05
N THR A 5 -18.26 -27.43 -25.84
CA THR A 5 -17.49 -26.31 -25.30
C THR A 5 -17.04 -26.68 -23.89
N ASP A 6 -15.76 -27.00 -23.78
CA ASP A 6 -15.00 -27.00 -22.56
C ASP A 6 -15.09 -25.59 -21.97
N THR A 7 -16.01 -25.36 -21.04
CA THR A 7 -15.99 -24.15 -20.23
C THR A 7 -14.86 -24.33 -19.23
N ASP A 8 -13.65 -23.98 -19.68
CA ASP A 8 -12.50 -23.78 -18.82
C ASP A 8 -12.95 -22.94 -17.62
N ASP A 9 -12.84 -23.52 -16.43
CA ASP A 9 -12.96 -22.87 -15.14
C ASP A 9 -11.80 -21.88 -15.03
N VAL A 10 -11.93 -20.71 -15.66
CA VAL A 10 -10.89 -19.66 -15.64
C VAL A 10 -10.83 -19.13 -14.21
N GLN A 11 -9.93 -19.71 -13.42
CA GLN A 11 -9.59 -19.24 -12.09
C GLN A 11 -9.31 -17.72 -12.16
N PRO A 12 -9.88 -16.90 -11.26
CA PRO A 12 -9.61 -15.47 -11.27
C PRO A 12 -8.12 -15.24 -11.09
N ARG A 13 -7.51 -14.63 -12.10
CA ARG A 13 -6.08 -14.32 -12.13
C ARG A 13 -5.85 -12.98 -11.46
N GLU A 14 -4.72 -12.89 -10.75
CA GLU A 14 -4.16 -11.59 -10.38
C GLU A 14 -3.48 -10.95 -11.59
N VAL A 15 -3.53 -9.62 -11.65
CA VAL A 15 -2.95 -8.83 -12.74
C VAL A 15 -1.92 -7.89 -12.15
N GLU A 16 -0.67 -7.97 -12.61
CA GLU A 16 0.37 -7.03 -12.18
C GLU A 16 0.02 -5.60 -12.62
N LEU A 17 0.15 -4.66 -11.69
CA LEU A 17 -0.07 -3.25 -11.93
C LEU A 17 1.21 -2.64 -12.50
N MET A 18 1.24 -2.43 -13.82
CA MET A 18 2.35 -1.74 -14.49
C MET A 18 2.03 -0.29 -14.87
N HIS A 19 0.75 0.05 -15.05
CA HIS A 19 0.31 1.37 -15.51
C HIS A 19 -1.07 1.76 -14.95
N PRO A 20 -1.34 3.08 -14.81
CA PRO A 20 -0.37 4.16 -15.00
C PRO A 20 0.60 4.26 -13.80
N PRO A 21 1.86 4.67 -14.01
CA PRO A 21 2.90 4.65 -12.96
C PRO A 21 2.58 5.59 -11.78
N ASP A 22 1.78 6.63 -12.02
CA ASP A 22 1.30 7.59 -11.03
C ASP A 22 -0.02 7.18 -10.35
N GLU A 23 -0.59 6.01 -10.67
CA GLU A 23 -1.73 5.48 -9.91
C GLU A 23 -1.33 5.31 -8.44
N HIS A 24 -2.07 5.97 -7.54
CA HIS A 24 -1.91 5.77 -6.11
C HIS A 24 -2.56 4.47 -5.65
N LEU A 25 -1.86 3.75 -4.79
CA LEU A 25 -2.32 2.61 -4.03
C LEU A 25 -2.45 3.04 -2.57
N TYR A 26 -3.64 2.89 -2.00
CA TYR A 26 -3.95 3.35 -0.65
C TYR A 26 -3.68 2.26 0.38
N ARG A 27 -2.70 2.51 1.26
CA ARG A 27 -2.42 1.69 2.42
C ARG A 27 -3.14 2.24 3.64
N GLN A 28 -3.95 1.40 4.28
CA GLN A 28 -4.56 1.72 5.56
C GLN A 28 -3.54 1.56 6.69
N VAL A 29 -3.28 2.63 7.44
CA VAL A 29 -2.41 2.58 8.61
C VAL A 29 -3.24 2.17 9.82
N VAL A 30 -2.93 1.02 10.42
CA VAL A 30 -3.83 0.38 11.38
C VAL A 30 -3.72 0.90 12.82
N ASN A 31 -2.61 1.54 13.18
CA ASN A 31 -2.34 2.02 14.53
C ASN A 31 -1.53 3.33 14.47
N ALA A 32 -1.88 4.29 15.32
CA ALA A 32 -1.14 5.55 15.47
C ALA A 32 0.31 5.34 15.91
N GLU A 33 0.63 4.26 16.63
CA GLU A 33 2.01 3.89 16.98
C GLU A 33 2.88 3.56 15.77
N PHE A 34 2.27 3.34 14.60
CA PHE A 34 3.00 3.14 13.34
C PHE A 34 3.30 4.46 12.64
N LEU A 35 2.97 5.59 13.27
CA LEU A 35 3.34 6.92 12.84
C LEU A 35 4.45 7.47 13.75
N ASP A 36 5.42 8.15 13.16
CA ASP A 36 6.40 8.98 13.84
C ASP A 36 6.28 10.41 13.29
N ASP A 37 5.92 11.37 14.14
CA ASP A 37 5.61 12.75 13.74
C ASP A 37 4.69 12.86 12.50
N ASN A 38 3.54 12.18 12.56
CA ASN A 38 2.55 12.09 11.46
C ASN A 38 3.02 11.39 10.17
N ARG A 39 4.20 10.77 10.19
CA ARG A 39 4.76 10.04 9.03
C ARG A 39 4.69 8.54 9.28
N PRO A 40 4.23 7.74 8.30
CA PRO A 40 4.22 6.30 8.46
C PRO A 40 5.64 5.77 8.63
N THR A 41 5.80 4.83 9.56
CA THR A 41 7.04 4.07 9.74
C THR A 41 6.98 2.78 8.92
N TYR A 42 8.09 2.05 8.86
CA TYR A 42 8.13 0.73 8.22
C TYR A 42 7.07 -0.24 8.76
N GLN A 43 6.58 -0.06 10.00
CA GLN A 43 5.56 -0.93 10.59
C GLN A 43 4.21 -0.81 9.87
N ALA A 44 3.88 0.37 9.36
CA ALA A 44 2.66 0.59 8.57
C ALA A 44 2.69 -0.13 7.21
N PHE A 45 3.90 -0.33 6.66
CA PHE A 45 4.16 -0.92 5.34
C PHE A 45 4.80 -2.31 5.40
N MET A 46 4.86 -2.91 6.59
CA MET A 46 5.32 -4.29 6.76
C MET A 46 4.15 -5.24 6.48
N PRO A 47 4.30 -6.25 5.60
CA PRO A 47 3.29 -7.28 5.44
C PRO A 47 3.13 -8.08 6.73
N HIS A 48 1.97 -8.72 6.91
CA HIS A 48 1.68 -9.54 8.09
C HIS A 48 2.72 -10.68 8.25
N SER A 49 2.94 -11.21 9.46
CA SER A 49 3.95 -12.26 9.66
C SER A 49 3.68 -13.52 8.82
N GLU A 50 2.39 -13.84 8.67
CA GLU A 50 1.90 -15.02 7.97
C GLU A 50 1.78 -14.83 6.44
N SER A 51 2.13 -13.66 5.92
CA SER A 51 2.05 -13.37 4.48
C SER A 51 3.23 -12.50 4.00
N ASP A 52 3.51 -12.53 2.71
CA ASP A 52 4.41 -11.57 2.07
C ASP A 52 3.63 -10.56 1.23
N GLU A 53 2.34 -10.41 1.51
CA GLU A 53 1.45 -9.50 0.82
C GLU A 53 1.09 -8.34 1.74
N LEU A 54 1.33 -7.12 1.27
CA LEU A 54 0.87 -5.90 1.90
C LEU A 54 -0.40 -5.44 1.19
N SER A 55 -1.55 -5.59 1.84
CA SER A 55 -2.84 -5.18 1.29
C SER A 55 -2.93 -3.66 1.11
N VAL A 56 -3.44 -3.26 -0.05
CA VAL A 56 -3.66 -1.88 -0.50
C VAL A 56 -4.92 -1.81 -1.35
N ASP A 57 -5.42 -0.61 -1.60
CA ASP A 57 -6.56 -0.38 -2.49
C ASP A 57 -6.15 0.47 -3.70
N ARG A 58 -6.63 0.10 -4.89
CA ARG A 58 -6.36 0.82 -6.14
C ARG A 58 -7.06 2.17 -6.17
N GLY A 59 -6.28 3.24 -6.28
CA GLY A 59 -6.80 4.60 -6.43
C GLY A 59 -7.48 4.86 -7.77
N ALA A 60 -7.26 4.00 -8.77
CA ALA A 60 -8.03 4.02 -10.02
C ALA A 60 -9.48 3.53 -9.84
N VAL A 61 -9.78 2.84 -8.73
CA VAL A 61 -11.10 2.24 -8.46
C VAL A 61 -11.79 2.92 -7.28
N LEU A 62 -11.06 3.14 -6.19
CA LEU A 62 -11.58 3.73 -4.96
C LEU A 62 -10.95 5.09 -4.70
N THR A 63 -11.69 6.00 -4.07
CA THR A 63 -11.07 7.17 -3.44
C THR A 63 -10.38 6.75 -2.14
N ALA A 64 -9.43 7.54 -1.63
CA ALA A 64 -8.77 7.25 -0.36
C ALA A 64 -9.76 7.13 0.82
N GLN A 65 -10.82 7.94 0.82
CA GLN A 65 -11.90 7.85 1.81
C GLN A 65 -12.71 6.56 1.66
N ALA A 66 -13.03 6.15 0.43
CA ALA A 66 -13.78 4.91 0.18
C ALA A 66 -12.96 3.68 0.57
N ALA A 67 -11.66 3.67 0.24
CA ALA A 67 -10.71 2.64 0.67
C ALA A 67 -10.65 2.52 2.20
N TYR A 68 -10.53 3.67 2.90
CA TYR A 68 -10.59 3.73 4.35
C TYR A 68 -11.89 3.15 4.91
N GLN A 69 -13.04 3.61 4.40
CA GLN A 69 -14.34 3.15 4.88
C GLN A 69 -14.53 1.66 4.66
N ASN A 70 -14.19 1.16 3.47
CA ASN A 70 -14.29 -0.25 3.16
C ASN A 70 -13.40 -1.11 4.07
N PHE A 71 -12.21 -0.64 4.44
CA PHE A 71 -11.38 -1.35 5.42
C PHE A 71 -12.02 -1.43 6.81
N LEU A 72 -12.71 -0.38 7.25
CA LEU A 72 -13.47 -0.41 8.51
C LEU A 72 -14.67 -1.34 8.43
N ASP A 73 -15.42 -1.30 7.32
CA ASP A 73 -16.62 -2.12 7.11
C ASP A 73 -16.29 -3.62 7.11
N ASN A 74 -15.05 -3.97 6.73
CA ASN A 74 -14.50 -5.33 6.80
C ASN A 74 -13.85 -5.68 8.16
N GLY A 75 -14.11 -4.89 9.21
CA GLY A 75 -13.65 -5.15 10.58
C GLY A 75 -12.23 -4.67 10.89
N GLY A 76 -11.60 -3.92 9.98
CA GLY A 76 -10.33 -3.26 10.22
C GLY A 76 -10.45 -2.06 11.17
N SER A 77 -9.30 -1.61 11.66
CA SER A 77 -9.17 -0.34 12.37
C SER A 77 -8.05 0.44 11.73
N SER A 78 -8.27 1.71 11.40
CA SER A 78 -7.28 2.55 10.77
C SER A 78 -7.33 4.00 11.25
N VAL A 79 -6.15 4.61 11.32
CA VAL A 79 -5.98 6.05 11.59
C VAL A 79 -5.96 6.90 10.32
N GLY A 80 -6.02 6.28 9.13
CA GLY A 80 -6.05 6.96 7.84
C GLY A 80 -5.41 6.15 6.72
N ALA A 81 -5.50 6.70 5.51
CA ALA A 81 -4.97 6.09 4.29
C ALA A 81 -3.77 6.89 3.77
N TRP A 82 -2.66 6.20 3.53
CA TRP A 82 -1.45 6.77 2.93
C TRP A 82 -1.23 6.21 1.53
N PRO A 83 -0.96 7.05 0.53
CA PRO A 83 -0.73 6.60 -0.82
C PRO A 83 0.75 6.21 -1.02
N VAL A 84 0.97 5.22 -1.89
CA VAL A 84 2.21 5.02 -2.63
C VAL A 84 1.84 4.88 -4.10
N SER A 85 2.61 5.44 -5.04
CA SER A 85 2.32 5.22 -6.45
C SER A 85 2.77 3.82 -6.91
N VAL A 86 2.26 3.35 -8.06
CA VAL A 86 2.79 2.14 -8.72
C VAL A 86 4.30 2.28 -8.97
N ASP A 87 4.76 3.47 -9.35
CA ASP A 87 6.19 3.78 -9.52
C ASP A 87 6.98 3.71 -8.21
N ASP A 88 6.42 4.20 -7.09
CA ASP A 88 7.04 4.05 -5.76
C ASP A 88 7.27 2.59 -5.39
N VAL A 89 6.30 1.72 -5.70
CA VAL A 89 6.41 0.27 -5.49
C VAL A 89 7.54 -0.33 -6.33
N HIS A 90 7.63 0.04 -7.61
CA HIS A 90 8.68 -0.45 -8.51
C HIS A 90 10.08 0.07 -8.10
N GLN A 91 10.19 1.34 -7.74
CA GLN A 91 11.47 1.90 -7.28
C GLN A 91 11.92 1.29 -5.95
N ALA A 92 10.99 0.84 -5.10
CA ALA A 92 11.29 0.05 -3.92
C ALA A 92 11.74 -1.39 -4.26
N GLY A 93 11.71 -1.81 -5.53
CA GLY A 93 12.06 -3.16 -5.97
C GLY A 93 10.99 -4.20 -5.63
N LEU A 94 9.73 -3.77 -5.52
CA LEU A 94 8.56 -4.60 -5.26
C LEU A 94 7.64 -4.59 -6.49
N ARG A 95 6.58 -5.40 -6.43
CA ARG A 95 5.55 -5.50 -7.48
C ARG A 95 4.17 -5.42 -6.83
N ALA A 96 3.23 -4.76 -7.48
CA ALA A 96 1.84 -4.69 -7.03
C ALA A 96 0.93 -5.50 -7.97
N PHE A 97 -0.11 -6.09 -7.42
CA PHE A 97 -1.05 -6.93 -8.16
C PHE A 97 -2.48 -6.57 -7.78
N ASP A 98 -3.31 -6.37 -8.79
CA ASP A 98 -4.76 -6.40 -8.65
C ASP A 98 -5.21 -7.85 -8.48
N ASP A 99 -5.83 -8.15 -7.34
CA ASP A 99 -6.45 -9.44 -7.08
C ASP A 99 -7.94 -9.31 -6.73
N SER A 100 -8.57 -8.18 -7.10
CA SER A 100 -9.98 -7.90 -6.83
C SER A 100 -10.93 -8.93 -7.45
N ALA A 101 -10.50 -9.62 -8.52
CA ALA A 101 -11.26 -10.72 -9.11
C ALA A 101 -11.29 -12.00 -8.25
N LYS A 102 -10.42 -12.14 -7.24
CA LYS A 102 -10.38 -13.34 -6.38
C LYS A 102 -11.59 -13.37 -5.43
N PRO A 103 -12.15 -14.56 -5.11
CA PRO A 103 -13.26 -14.66 -4.17
C PRO A 103 -12.90 -14.09 -2.80
N GLY A 104 -13.83 -13.32 -2.22
CA GLY A 104 -13.63 -12.69 -0.91
C GLY A 104 -12.80 -11.41 -0.94
N ARG A 105 -12.42 -10.92 -2.12
CA ARG A 105 -11.88 -9.56 -2.30
C ARG A 105 -12.98 -8.59 -2.68
N HIS A 106 -12.82 -7.35 -2.26
CA HIS A 106 -13.67 -6.24 -2.68
C HIS A 106 -13.12 -5.56 -3.93
N ASP A 107 -13.96 -4.75 -4.57
CA ASP A 107 -13.61 -4.00 -5.77
C ASP A 107 -12.42 -3.06 -5.51
N GLY A 108 -11.37 -3.20 -6.31
CA GLY A 108 -10.15 -2.41 -6.17
C GLY A 108 -9.18 -2.90 -5.10
N HIS A 109 -9.43 -4.03 -4.44
CA HIS A 109 -8.40 -4.67 -3.62
C HIS A 109 -7.18 -5.02 -4.48
N ALA A 110 -6.00 -4.71 -3.95
CA ALA A 110 -4.72 -5.07 -4.51
C ALA A 110 -3.74 -5.43 -3.38
N TYR A 111 -2.59 -5.94 -3.75
CA TYR A 111 -1.52 -6.18 -2.80
C TYR A 111 -0.15 -5.86 -3.38
N ILE A 112 0.77 -5.44 -2.51
CA ILE A 112 2.19 -5.30 -2.83
C ILE A 112 2.91 -6.57 -2.36
N SER A 113 3.60 -7.23 -3.29
CA SER A 113 4.30 -8.48 -3.06
C SER A 113 5.71 -8.26 -2.55
N PHE A 114 6.03 -8.86 -1.40
CA PHE A 114 7.36 -8.96 -0.81
C PHE A 114 8.01 -10.32 -1.10
N ASN A 115 7.44 -11.12 -2.01
CA ASN A 115 7.95 -12.46 -2.37
C ASN A 115 9.14 -12.45 -3.34
N ALA A 116 9.56 -11.28 -3.84
CA ALA A 116 10.63 -11.17 -4.84
C ALA A 116 12.03 -11.60 -4.34
N ASN A 117 12.17 -12.05 -3.09
CA ASN A 117 13.46 -12.21 -2.46
C ASN A 117 13.82 -13.68 -2.13
N PRO A 118 14.83 -14.27 -2.78
CA PRO A 118 15.25 -15.65 -2.58
C PRO A 118 16.20 -15.84 -1.38
N GLN A 119 16.03 -15.08 -0.27
CA GLN A 119 17.00 -15.12 0.83
C GLN A 119 17.00 -16.48 1.54
N GLU A 120 18.20 -16.96 1.80
CA GLU A 120 18.45 -18.29 2.36
C GLU A 120 18.05 -18.42 3.84
N THR A 121 17.93 -17.30 4.57
CA THR A 121 17.60 -17.32 6.01
C THR A 121 16.43 -16.40 6.38
N ASN A 122 15.71 -16.79 7.45
CA ASN A 122 14.60 -16.02 8.00
C ASN A 122 15.03 -14.60 8.44
N ASN A 123 16.23 -14.45 9.00
CA ASN A 123 16.74 -13.14 9.44
C ASN A 123 17.04 -12.22 8.25
N ALA A 124 17.66 -12.74 7.19
CA ALA A 124 17.92 -11.97 5.97
C ALA A 124 16.62 -11.54 5.30
N ARG A 125 15.62 -12.44 5.22
CA ARG A 125 14.27 -12.13 4.71
C ARG A 125 13.60 -11.03 5.52
N LYS A 126 13.63 -11.13 6.86
CA LYS A 126 13.06 -10.11 7.77
C LYS A 126 13.72 -8.74 7.58
N ASN A 127 15.05 -8.69 7.53
CA ASN A 127 15.79 -7.44 7.35
C ASN A 127 15.50 -6.80 5.99
N TRP A 128 15.46 -7.60 4.92
CA TRP A 128 15.08 -7.09 3.61
C TRP A 128 13.64 -6.58 3.58
N ARG A 129 12.67 -7.32 4.17
CA ARG A 129 11.27 -6.85 4.27
C ARG A 129 11.21 -5.51 5.01
N LYS A 130 11.96 -5.38 6.11
CA LYS A 130 12.05 -4.12 6.86
C LYS A 130 12.63 -2.97 6.02
N GLN A 131 13.66 -3.24 5.23
CA GLN A 131 14.25 -2.24 4.34
C GLN A 131 13.25 -1.78 3.28
N ARG A 132 12.55 -2.71 2.62
CA ARG A 132 11.55 -2.38 1.57
C ARG A 132 10.32 -1.68 2.13
N ALA A 133 9.81 -2.14 3.28
CA ALA A 133 8.73 -1.46 4.00
C ALA A 133 9.13 -0.05 4.45
N GLY A 134 10.38 0.13 4.89
CA GLY A 134 10.92 1.44 5.23
C GLY A 134 11.00 2.39 4.03
N ASP A 135 11.40 1.89 2.86
CA ASP A 135 11.42 2.69 1.63
C ASP A 135 10.01 3.10 1.18
N LEU A 136 9.04 2.18 1.20
CA LEU A 136 7.64 2.50 0.93
C LEU A 136 7.09 3.55 1.92
N ALA A 137 7.38 3.40 3.21
CA ALA A 137 6.94 4.34 4.23
C ALA A 137 7.57 5.73 4.03
N HIS A 138 8.85 5.80 3.65
CA HIS A 138 9.51 7.05 3.29
C HIS A 138 8.85 7.73 2.09
N ARG A 139 8.51 6.97 1.05
CA ARG A 139 7.80 7.46 -0.14
C ARG A 139 6.40 7.95 0.18
N ALA A 140 5.63 7.17 0.92
CA ALA A 140 4.31 7.57 1.42
C ALA A 140 4.36 8.85 2.26
N SER A 141 5.43 9.05 3.03
CA SER A 141 5.64 10.28 3.81
C SER A 141 5.81 11.52 2.92
N LYS A 142 6.31 11.37 1.68
CA LYS A 142 6.41 12.45 0.69
C LYS A 142 5.10 12.75 -0.03
N HIS A 143 4.06 11.97 0.21
CA HIS A 143 2.71 12.30 -0.28
C HIS A 143 1.84 12.85 0.84
N GLY A 144 2.17 12.52 2.09
CA GLY A 144 1.29 12.76 3.22
C GLY A 144 0.07 11.82 3.22
N PRO A 145 -0.82 11.94 4.20
CA PRO A 145 -2.04 11.15 4.21
C PRO A 145 -2.97 11.58 3.07
N ALA A 146 -3.43 10.62 2.26
CA ALA A 146 -4.47 10.86 1.27
C ALA A 146 -5.85 11.01 1.93
N TYR A 147 -6.02 10.42 3.11
CA TYR A 147 -7.22 10.60 3.93
C TYR A 147 -6.90 10.47 5.43
N LEU A 148 -7.47 11.38 6.23
CA LEU A 148 -7.52 11.30 7.68
C LEU A 148 -8.97 11.52 8.14
N PRO A 149 -9.55 10.58 8.92
CA PRO A 149 -10.85 10.77 9.54
C PRO A 149 -10.80 11.88 10.61
N GLU A 150 -11.94 12.45 10.94
CA GLU A 150 -12.02 13.55 11.92
C GLU A 150 -11.50 13.16 13.31
N SER A 151 -11.69 11.89 13.70
CA SER A 151 -11.14 11.33 14.93
C SER A 151 -9.61 11.42 15.00
N SER A 152 -8.94 11.09 13.89
CA SER A 152 -7.48 11.22 13.75
C SER A 152 -7.02 12.67 13.80
N ARG A 153 -7.74 13.57 13.13
CA ARG A 153 -7.44 15.01 13.13
C ARG A 153 -7.56 15.61 14.53
N SER A 154 -8.63 15.25 15.23
CA SER A 154 -8.87 15.65 16.62
C SER A 154 -7.79 15.10 17.58
N ALA A 155 -7.18 13.96 17.25
CA ALA A 155 -6.07 13.38 17.98
C ALA A 155 -4.70 14.01 17.62
N GLY A 156 -4.67 15.05 16.79
CA GLY A 156 -3.46 15.78 16.42
C GLY A 156 -2.78 15.29 15.13
N LEU A 157 -3.36 14.31 14.42
CA LEU A 157 -2.84 13.91 13.12
C LEU A 157 -3.19 14.98 12.08
N VAL A 158 -2.17 15.53 11.43
CA VAL A 158 -2.34 16.57 10.41
C VAL A 158 -1.87 16.08 9.05
N ALA A 159 -2.56 16.52 8.00
CA ALA A 159 -2.00 16.48 6.66
C ALA A 159 -0.88 17.53 6.62
N LEU A 160 0.35 17.13 6.94
CA LEU A 160 1.50 18.03 6.81
C LEU A 160 1.62 18.43 5.33
N PRO A 161 1.76 19.72 5.00
CA PRO A 161 2.34 20.08 3.73
C PRO A 161 3.75 19.49 3.70
N LEU A 162 4.15 19.00 2.52
CA LEU A 162 5.51 18.54 2.28
C LEU A 162 6.51 19.56 2.86
N PRO A 163 7.63 19.13 3.48
CA PRO A 163 8.71 20.06 3.69
C PRO A 163 9.04 20.61 2.30
N LEU A 164 8.82 21.92 2.12
CA LEU A 164 9.42 22.66 1.04
C LEU A 164 10.90 22.31 1.07
N ASP A 165 11.45 21.85 -0.04
CA ASP A 165 12.90 21.83 -0.22
C ASP A 165 13.39 23.22 0.20
N GLU A 166 14.01 23.32 1.37
CA GLU A 166 14.76 24.51 1.76
C GLU A 166 15.77 24.71 0.63
N PRO A 167 15.72 25.82 -0.13
CA PRO A 167 16.70 26.05 -1.16
C PRO A 167 18.06 26.10 -0.48
N ASN A 168 18.92 25.17 -0.87
CA ASN A 168 20.31 25.08 -0.47
C ASN A 168 20.93 26.48 -0.58
N SER A 169 21.03 27.17 0.55
CA SER A 169 21.68 28.46 0.65
C SER A 169 23.17 28.19 0.79
N GLU A 170 23.78 27.69 -0.29
CA GLU A 170 25.23 27.65 -0.43
C GLU A 170 25.65 28.49 -1.63
N SER A 171 26.46 29.50 -1.30
CA SER A 171 27.52 30.14 -2.10
C SER A 171 27.14 31.32 -3.01
N LEU A 172 27.26 32.52 -2.45
CA LEU A 172 27.96 33.65 -3.09
C LEU A 172 29.19 34.02 -2.25
#